data_AF-A0A3Q7YAT6-F1
#
_entry.id   AF-A0A3Q7YAT6-F1
#
_cell.length_a   1.000
_cell.length_b   1.000
_cell.length_c   1.000
_cell.angle_alpha   90.00
_cell.angle_beta   90.00
_cell.angle_gamma   90.00
#
_symmetry.space_group_name_H-M   'P 1'
#
loop_
_entity.id
_entity.type
_entity.pdbx_description
1 polymer ?
#
loop_
_entity_poly.entity_id
_entity_poly.type
_entity_poly.pdbx_seq_one_letter_code
_entity_poly.pdbx_strand_id
1 'polypeptide(L)'
;MAKRMKRSGVKKQMSPVKIGLTFVNKLKARFRYSPHVYVLFLDILNKYITGEKSVDEVFHEVTTLIKDHPDLVDGFLYSFPIGGGV
;
A
#
# COMPACT_ATOMS: atom_id res chain seq x y z
N MET A 1 -7.71 48.98 3.58
CA MET A 1 -8.52 47.75 3.51
C MET A 1 -8.25 47.04 2.18
N ALA A 2 -7.73 45.81 2.18
CA ALA A 2 -7.87 44.86 1.06
C ALA A 2 -7.55 43.42 1.51
N LYS A 3 -8.63 42.77 1.95
CA LYS A 3 -8.98 41.34 1.89
C LYS A 3 -7.89 40.32 1.43
N ARG A 4 -7.40 39.59 2.43
CA ARG A 4 -7.15 38.14 2.50
C ARG A 4 -7.40 37.32 1.21
N MET A 5 -6.32 36.75 0.66
CA MET A 5 -6.36 35.51 -0.14
C MET A 5 -5.62 34.43 0.65
N LYS A 6 -6.38 33.57 1.33
CA LYS A 6 -5.84 32.38 1.99
C LYS A 6 -5.27 31.50 0.88
N ARG A 7 -3.94 31.34 0.84
CA ARG A 7 -3.30 30.27 0.07
C ARG A 7 -3.75 28.96 0.71
N SER A 8 -4.79 28.37 0.14
CA SER A 8 -5.23 27.01 0.44
C SER A 8 -4.05 26.09 0.20
N GLY A 9 -3.48 25.52 1.26
CA GLY A 9 -2.56 24.40 1.14
C GLY A 9 -3.33 23.25 0.51
N VAL A 10 -3.21 23.11 -0.80
CA VAL A 10 -3.63 21.89 -1.50
C VAL A 10 -2.82 20.78 -0.85
N LYS A 11 -3.43 20.03 0.07
CA LYS A 11 -2.87 18.76 0.51
C LYS A 11 -2.63 17.99 -0.77
N LYS A 12 -1.36 17.83 -1.14
CA LYS A 12 -0.93 17.22 -2.40
C LYS A 12 -1.49 15.80 -2.40
N GLN A 13 -2.69 15.63 -2.95
CA GLN A 13 -3.35 14.35 -3.09
C GLN A 13 -2.42 13.52 -3.96
N MET A 14 -1.83 12.50 -3.36
CA MET A 14 -0.92 11.61 -4.05
C MET A 14 -1.77 10.71 -4.94
N SER A 15 -1.43 10.60 -6.23
CA SER A 15 -2.17 9.73 -7.13
C SER A 15 -2.04 8.26 -6.70
N PRO A 16 -3.06 7.41 -6.92
CA PRO A 16 -3.04 6.00 -6.49
C PRO A 16 -1.78 5.24 -6.92
N VAL A 17 -1.33 5.49 -8.17
CA VAL A 17 -0.07 4.94 -8.71
C VAL A 17 1.15 5.32 -7.88
N LYS A 18 1.23 6.58 -7.42
CA LYS A 18 2.35 7.04 -6.57
C LYS A 18 2.27 6.46 -5.15
N ILE A 19 1.07 6.24 -4.63
CA ILE A 19 0.88 5.63 -3.31
C ILE A 19 1.38 4.18 -3.34
N GLY A 20 0.94 3.38 -4.31
CA GLY A 20 1.40 1.99 -4.48
C GLY A 20 2.92 1.89 -4.67
N LEU A 21 3.51 2.74 -5.52
CA LEU A 21 4.97 2.75 -5.71
C LEU A 21 5.73 3.09 -4.42
N THR A 22 5.21 4.02 -3.62
CA THR A 22 5.80 4.40 -2.33
C THR A 22 5.77 3.23 -1.35
N PHE A 23 4.66 2.49 -1.29
CA PHE A 23 4.56 1.29 -0.47
C PHE A 23 5.54 0.20 -0.91
N VAL A 24 5.62 -0.10 -2.21
CA VAL A 24 6.55 -1.12 -2.74
C VAL A 24 8.00 -0.76 -2.42
N ASN A 25 8.38 0.51 -2.51
CA ASN A 25 9.72 0.97 -2.13
C ASN A 25 9.97 0.81 -0.63
N LYS A 26 8.99 1.13 0.22
CA LYS A 26 9.07 0.96 1.67
C LYS A 26 9.22 -0.52 2.04
N LEU A 27 8.45 -1.40 1.39
CA LEU A 27 8.53 -2.85 1.55
C LEU A 27 9.93 -3.38 1.17
N LYS A 28 10.44 -3.00 0.00
CA LYS A 28 11.79 -3.35 -0.47
C LYS A 28 12.87 -2.88 0.51
N ALA A 29 12.78 -1.66 1.00
CA ALA A 29 13.75 -1.10 1.94
C ALA A 29 13.74 -1.84 3.28
N ARG A 30 12.55 -2.18 3.80
CA ARG A 30 12.40 -2.91 5.07
C ARG A 30 12.99 -4.31 5.00
N PHE A 31 12.72 -5.02 3.91
CA PHE A 31 13.15 -6.41 3.71
C PHE A 31 14.40 -6.55 2.84
N ARG A 32 15.30 -5.53 2.81
CA ARG A 32 16.51 -5.57 1.98
C ARG A 32 17.42 -6.77 2.25
N TYR A 33 17.41 -7.29 3.48
CA TYR A 33 18.19 -8.45 3.91
C TYR A 33 17.38 -9.76 3.91
N SER A 34 16.09 -9.68 3.59
CA SER A 34 15.16 -10.81 3.56
C SER A 34 14.43 -10.83 2.21
N PRO A 35 15.14 -11.08 1.09
CA PRO A 35 14.56 -10.96 -0.25
C PRO A 35 13.37 -11.90 -0.48
N HIS A 36 13.30 -13.01 0.27
CA HIS A 36 12.19 -13.95 0.21
C HIS A 36 10.83 -13.29 0.50
N VAL A 37 10.76 -12.31 1.40
CA VAL A 37 9.50 -11.62 1.72
C VAL A 37 8.99 -10.84 0.50
N TYR A 38 9.88 -10.18 -0.23
CA TYR A 38 9.50 -9.48 -1.45
C TYR A 38 9.04 -10.45 -2.55
N VAL A 39 9.70 -11.61 -2.68
CA VAL A 39 9.29 -12.66 -3.63
C VAL A 39 7.92 -13.22 -3.28
N LEU A 40 7.66 -13.55 -2.01
CA LEU A 40 6.34 -14.01 -1.55
C LEU A 40 5.25 -12.97 -1.81
N PHE A 41 5.53 -11.69 -1.55
CA PHE A 41 4.58 -10.61 -1.84
C PHE A 41 4.20 -10.58 -3.34
N LEU A 42 5.19 -10.71 -4.24
CA LEU A 42 4.92 -10.76 -5.68
C LEU A 42 4.15 -12.02 -6.09
N ASP A 43 4.44 -13.17 -5.49
CA ASP A 43 3.71 -14.42 -5.73
C ASP A 43 2.24 -14.30 -5.32
N ILE A 44 1.96 -13.70 -4.16
CA ILE A 44 0.59 -13.43 -3.70
C ILE A 44 -0.14 -12.49 -4.66
N LEU A 45 0.50 -11.41 -5.12
CA LEU A 45 -0.08 -10.52 -6.13
C LEU A 45 -0.31 -11.22 -7.47
N ASN A 46 0.60 -12.11 -7.89
CA ASN A 46 0.44 -12.86 -9.12
C ASN A 46 -0.80 -13.76 -9.07
N LYS A 47 -1.05 -14.42 -7.93
CA LYS A 47 -2.24 -15.26 -7.70
C LYS A 47 -3.55 -14.48 -7.76
N TYR A 48 -3.55 -13.20 -7.38
CA TYR A 48 -4.69 -12.30 -7.61
C TYR A 48 -4.92 -12.07 -9.11
N ILE A 49 -3.85 -11.76 -9.85
CA ILE A 49 -3.91 -11.44 -11.29
C ILE A 49 -4.31 -12.66 -12.12
N THR A 50 -3.85 -13.86 -11.76
CA THR A 50 -4.24 -15.12 -12.43
C THR A 50 -5.65 -15.59 -12.04
N GLY A 51 -6.29 -14.95 -11.07
CA GLY A 51 -7.61 -15.32 -10.58
C GLY A 51 -7.61 -16.57 -9.68
N GLU A 52 -6.44 -17.03 -9.22
CA GLU A 52 -6.31 -18.15 -8.29
C GLU A 52 -6.76 -17.79 -6.87
N LYS A 53 -6.65 -16.52 -6.48
CA LYS A 53 -7.04 -16.03 -5.15
C LYS A 53 -7.98 -14.84 -5.23
N SER A 54 -8.96 -14.83 -4.35
CA SER A 54 -9.84 -13.69 -4.11
C SER A 54 -9.09 -12.52 -3.48
N VAL A 55 -9.69 -11.33 -3.54
CA VAL A 55 -9.14 -10.12 -2.92
C VAL A 55 -8.96 -10.27 -1.41
N ASP A 56 -9.89 -10.96 -0.75
CA ASP A 56 -9.84 -11.21 0.70
C ASP A 56 -8.70 -12.15 1.08
N GLU A 57 -8.47 -13.21 0.31
CA GLU A 57 -7.35 -14.14 0.52
C GLU A 57 -6.00 -13.45 0.32
N VAL A 58 -5.86 -12.67 -0.74
CA VAL A 58 -4.67 -11.86 -1.03
C VAL A 58 -4.41 -10.88 0.12
N PHE A 59 -5.46 -10.22 0.60
CA PHE A 59 -5.36 -9.29 1.72
C PHE A 59 -4.89 -9.98 3.01
N HIS A 60 -5.49 -11.13 3.34
CA HIS A 60 -5.12 -11.91 4.51
C HIS A 60 -3.65 -12.39 4.45
N GLU A 61 -3.20 -12.86 3.28
CA GLU A 61 -1.84 -13.35 3.12
C GLU A 61 -0.80 -12.23 3.16
N VAL A 62 -1.07 -11.09 2.50
CA VAL A 62 -0.17 -9.93 2.56
C VAL A 62 -0.07 -9.39 3.98
N THR A 63 -1.20 -9.25 4.69
CA THR A 63 -1.19 -8.76 6.07
C THR A 63 -0.48 -9.74 7.02
N THR A 64 -0.63 -11.05 6.81
CA THR A 64 0.11 -12.07 7.55
C THR A 64 1.61 -12.03 7.26
N LEU A 65 2.00 -11.83 6.01
CA LEU A 65 3.40 -11.76 5.58
C LEU A 65 4.16 -10.59 6.23
N ILE A 66 3.46 -9.46 6.47
CA ILE A 66 4.05 -8.24 7.05
C ILE A 66 3.53 -7.94 8.46
N LYS A 67 2.92 -8.92 9.15
CA LYS A 67 2.22 -8.73 10.44
C LYS A 67 3.09 -8.12 11.54
N ASP A 68 4.39 -8.40 11.53
CA ASP A 68 5.35 -7.88 12.52
C ASP A 68 5.79 -6.44 12.21
N HIS A 69 5.25 -5.85 11.13
CA HIS A 69 5.53 -4.50 10.65
C HIS A 69 4.22 -3.71 10.48
N PRO A 70 3.64 -3.19 11.58
CA PRO A 70 2.36 -2.50 11.55
C PRO A 70 2.35 -1.29 10.60
N ASP A 71 3.50 -0.60 10.47
CA ASP A 71 3.65 0.53 9.56
C ASP A 71 3.60 0.14 8.07
N LEU A 72 3.81 -1.13 7.76
CA LEU A 72 3.61 -1.69 6.42
C LEU A 72 2.17 -2.15 6.21
N VAL A 73 1.53 -2.72 7.23
CA VAL A 73 0.10 -3.08 7.19
C VAL A 73 -0.75 -1.84 6.90
N ASP A 74 -0.54 -0.75 7.64
CA ASP A 74 -1.25 0.53 7.43
C ASP A 74 -0.94 1.10 6.04
N GLY A 75 0.32 0.99 5.60
CA GLY A 75 0.74 1.44 4.28
C GLY A 75 0.06 0.67 3.15
N PHE A 76 -0.15 -0.64 3.33
CA PHE A 76 -0.85 -1.49 2.38
C PHE A 76 -2.34 -1.10 2.29
N LEU A 77 -3.01 -0.97 3.44
CA LEU A 77 -4.42 -0.51 3.53
C LEU A 77 -4.64 0.86 2.86
N TYR A 78 -3.70 1.78 3.02
CA TYR A 78 -3.77 3.11 2.40
C TYR A 78 -3.48 3.07 0.89
N SER A 79 -2.61 2.15 0.45
CA SER A 79 -2.22 2.00 -0.96
C SER A 79 -3.27 1.34 -1.82
N PHE A 80 -4.04 0.44 -1.22
CA PHE A 80 -5.15 -0.27 -1.84
C PHE A 80 -6.41 0.08 -1.05
N PRO A 81 -7.09 1.20 -1.39
CA PRO A 81 -8.33 1.58 -0.74
C PRO A 81 -9.44 0.60 -1.15
N ILE A 82 -9.46 -0.58 -0.52
CA ILE A 82 -10.51 -1.59 -0.64
C ILE A 82 -11.52 -1.41 0.51
N GLY A 83 -11.36 -0.38 1.35
CA GLY A 83 -12.18 -0.18 2.55
C GLY A 83 -12.32 1.28 3.00
N GLY A 84 -12.37 2.24 2.08
CA GLY A 84 -12.97 3.54 2.37
C GLY A 84 -14.48 3.39 2.22
N GLY A 85 -15.21 3.33 3.34
CA GLY A 85 -16.62 2.97 3.41
C GLY A 85 -17.53 3.66 2.39
N VAL A 86 -18.48 2.86 1.90
CA VAL A 86 -19.84 3.34 1.60
C VAL A 86 -20.50 3.90 2.86
#